data_AF-A0A0C9YF82-F1
#
_entry.id   AF-A0A0C9YF82-F1
#
_cell.length_a   1.000
_cell.length_b   1.000
_cell.length_c   1.000
_cell.angle_alpha   90.00
_cell.angle_beta   90.00
_cell.angle_gamma   90.00
#
_symmetry.space_group_name_H-M   'P 1'
#
loop_
_entity.id
_entity.type
_entity.pdbx_description
1 polymer ?
#
loop_
_entity_poly.entity_id
_entity_poly.type
_entity_poly.pdbx_seq_one_letter_code
_entity_poly.pdbx_strand_id
1 'polypeptide(L)'
;MTDFHVLGEIALWLTRVYEKNIKLNGMLYFHPISDYGIRERMSRNYNIFKELCGKDNFKNVIFVTTMWDRVSEEVGSEREQDLQSNFWRGM
;
A
#
# COMPACT_ATOMS: atom_id res chain seq x y z
N MET A 1 1.96 20.20 -0.25
CA MET A 1 2.25 19.28 0.88
C MET A 1 3.29 18.29 0.38
N THR A 2 4.44 18.15 1.05
CA THR A 2 5.49 17.21 0.63
C THR A 2 5.29 15.85 1.30
N ASP A 3 5.81 14.77 0.74
CA ASP A 3 5.75 13.44 1.39
C ASP A 3 6.30 13.48 2.82
N PHE A 4 7.35 14.27 3.06
CA PHE A 4 7.92 14.43 4.40
C PHE A 4 6.90 14.96 5.43
N HIS A 5 6.07 15.94 5.03
CA HIS A 5 5.00 16.42 5.91
C HIS A 5 3.95 15.33 6.17
N VAL A 6 3.54 14.58 5.15
CA VAL A 6 2.56 13.49 5.33
C VAL A 6 3.10 12.40 6.26
N LEU A 7 4.36 12.02 6.09
CA LEU A 7 5.02 11.04 6.96
C LEU A 7 5.18 11.54 8.39
N GLY A 8 5.47 12.83 8.57
CA GLY A 8 5.52 13.48 9.88
C GLY A 8 4.17 13.39 10.60
N GLU A 9 3.07 13.68 9.90
CA GLU A 9 1.72 13.58 10.47
C GLU A 9 1.36 12.14 10.86
N ILE A 10 1.70 11.16 10.02
CA ILE A 10 1.50 9.72 10.32
C ILE A 10 2.29 9.32 11.56
N ALA A 11 3.57 9.71 11.65
CA ALA A 11 4.43 9.38 12.79
C ALA A 11 3.93 10.01 14.10
N LEU A 12 3.50 11.27 14.05
CA LEU A 12 2.91 11.98 15.18
C LEU A 12 1.62 11.30 15.64
N TRP A 13 0.76 10.90 14.70
CA TRP A 13 -0.46 10.17 15.02
C TRP A 13 -0.18 8.81 15.65
N LEU A 14 0.72 8.00 15.05
CA LEU A 14 1.10 6.69 15.58
C LEU A 14 1.66 6.79 17.00
N THR A 15 2.48 7.80 17.28
CA THR A 15 3.02 8.06 18.62
C THR A 15 1.91 8.30 19.64
N ARG A 16 0.97 9.21 19.33
CA ARG A 16 -0.16 9.52 20.22
C ARG A 16 -1.08 8.33 20.48
N VAL A 17 -1.25 7.47 19.49
CA VAL A 17 -2.07 6.25 19.60
C VAL A 17 -1.36 5.20 20.47
N TYR A 18 -0.05 5.06 20.29
CA TYR A 18 0.77 4.15 21.09
C TYR A 18 0.84 4.56 22.57
N GLU A 19 0.93 5.86 22.87
CA GLU A 19 0.85 6.39 24.25
C GLU A 19 -0.47 6.03 24.95
N LYS A 20 -1.54 5.83 24.18
CA LYS A 20 -2.85 5.37 24.66
C LYS A 20 -2.96 3.84 24.73
N ASN A 21 -1.85 3.13 24.56
CA ASN A 21 -1.76 1.67 24.59
C ASN A 21 -2.57 0.99 23.47
N ILE A 22 -2.81 1.71 22.36
CA ILE A 22 -3.45 1.17 21.17
C ILE A 22 -2.34 0.78 20.20
N LYS A 23 -2.31 -0.50 19.80
CA LYS A 23 -1.30 -1.04 18.89
C LYS A 23 -1.83 -1.11 17.47
N LEU A 24 -0.95 -0.84 16.51
CA LEU A 24 -1.24 -1.05 15.10
C LEU A 24 -1.16 -2.55 14.79
N ASN A 25 -2.30 -3.14 14.43
CA ASN A 25 -2.36 -4.58 14.13
C ASN A 25 -2.25 -4.90 12.64
N GLY A 26 -2.51 -3.93 11.76
CA GLY A 26 -2.39 -4.13 10.32
C GLY A 26 -2.62 -2.85 9.53
N MET A 27 -2.26 -2.91 8.25
CA MET A 27 -2.36 -1.78 7.32
C MET A 27 -3.01 -2.23 6.01
N LEU A 28 -3.80 -1.34 5.42
CA LEU A 28 -4.42 -1.57 4.12
C LEU A 28 -3.70 -0.71 3.07
N TYR A 29 -3.19 -1.33 2.01
CA TYR A 29 -2.60 -0.63 0.87
C TYR A 29 -3.58 -0.65 -0.29
N PHE A 30 -4.10 0.52 -0.65
CA PHE A 30 -5.09 0.65 -1.73
C PHE A 30 -4.42 0.94 -3.06
N HIS A 31 -4.84 0.23 -4.11
CA HIS A 31 -4.36 0.45 -5.48
C HIS A 31 -5.54 0.44 -6.46
N PRO A 32 -5.69 1.45 -7.34
CA PRO A 32 -6.68 1.40 -8.42
C PRO A 32 -6.34 0.34 -9.47
N ILE A 33 -7.26 -0.60 -9.73
CA ILE A 33 -7.07 -1.60 -10.80
C ILE A 33 -7.16 -0.98 -12.20
N SER A 34 -7.76 0.21 -12.30
CA SER A 34 -7.90 0.98 -13.53
C SER A 34 -6.59 1.52 -14.07
N ASP A 35 -5.58 1.68 -13.22
CA ASP A 35 -4.28 2.20 -13.63
C ASP A 35 -3.57 1.17 -14.52
N TYR A 36 -3.11 1.61 -15.70
CA TYR A 36 -2.55 0.76 -16.76
C TYR A 36 -1.18 0.14 -16.44
N GLY A 37 -0.71 0.27 -15.19
CA GLY A 37 0.35 -0.56 -14.68
C GLY A 37 1.13 0.07 -13.53
N ILE A 38 1.62 -0.82 -12.67
CA ILE A 38 2.83 -0.61 -11.89
C ILE A 38 4.03 -0.93 -12.79
N ARG A 39 4.15 -0.26 -13.93
CA ARG A 39 5.06 -0.70 -15.00
C ARG A 39 6.33 0.11 -15.21
N GLU A 40 6.64 1.13 -14.39
CA GLU A 40 7.88 1.89 -14.69
C GLU A 40 8.73 2.45 -13.56
N ARG A 41 8.35 2.25 -12.30
CA ARG A 41 9.25 2.43 -11.14
C ARG A 41 8.44 2.05 -9.92
N MET A 42 9.04 1.32 -8.98
CA MET A 42 8.52 1.25 -7.61
C MET A 42 8.10 2.66 -7.22
N SER A 43 6.79 2.91 -7.12
CA SER A 43 6.31 4.26 -6.85
C SER A 43 7.03 4.71 -5.59
N ARG A 44 7.56 5.93 -5.58
CA ARG A 44 8.28 6.45 -4.41
C ARG A 44 7.48 6.21 -3.12
N ASN A 45 6.16 6.28 -3.23
CA ASN A 45 5.19 5.97 -2.18
C ASN A 45 5.21 4.49 -1.74
N TYR A 46 5.32 3.53 -2.65
CA TYR A 46 5.46 2.10 -2.30
C TYR A 46 6.77 1.81 -1.57
N ASN A 47 7.88 2.40 -2.01
CA ASN A 47 9.16 2.22 -1.32
C ASN A 47 9.13 2.85 0.07
N ILE A 48 8.62 4.06 0.20
CA ILE A 48 8.40 4.72 1.49
C ILE A 48 7.51 3.85 2.38
N PHE A 49 6.42 3.31 1.84
CA PHE A 49 5.51 2.42 2.57
C PHE A 49 6.21 1.15 3.07
N LYS A 50 7.04 0.52 2.24
CA LYS A 50 7.86 -0.64 2.63
C LYS A 50 8.79 -0.32 3.79
N GLU A 51 9.52 0.79 3.70
CA GLU A 51 10.45 1.22 4.75
C GLU A 51 9.72 1.55 6.05
N LEU A 52 8.51 2.14 5.98
CA LEU A 52 7.68 2.41 7.16
C LEU A 52 7.17 1.15 7.84
N CYS A 53 6.72 0.16 7.07
CA CYS A 53 6.20 -1.08 7.64
C CYS A 53 7.33 -1.90 8.27
N GLY A 54 8.51 -1.91 7.65
CA GLY A 54 9.60 -2.81 8.02
C GLY A 54 9.31 -4.26 7.57
N LYS A 55 10.37 -4.96 7.16
CA LYS A 55 10.25 -6.27 6.50
C LYS A 55 9.50 -7.32 7.31
N ASP A 56 9.61 -7.29 8.63
CA ASP A 56 8.99 -8.29 9.51
C ASP A 56 7.48 -8.11 9.70
N ASN A 57 6.92 -6.96 9.27
CA ASN A 57 5.52 -6.61 9.47
C ASN A 57 4.66 -6.72 8.20
N PHE A 58 5.24 -7.12 7.06
CA PHE A 58 4.51 -7.27 5.80
C PHE A 58 3.36 -8.27 5.88
N LYS A 59 3.47 -9.29 6.75
CA LYS A 59 2.38 -10.23 7.08
C LYS A 59 1.10 -9.56 7.60
N ASN A 60 1.18 -8.33 8.09
CA ASN A 60 0.07 -7.54 8.60
C ASN A 60 -0.42 -6.49 7.58
N VAL A 61 0.06 -6.54 6.34
CA VAL A 61 -0.37 -5.65 5.25
C VAL A 61 -1.33 -6.40 4.35
N ILE A 62 -2.48 -5.78 4.05
CA ILE A 62 -3.46 -6.29 3.08
C ILE A 62 -3.48 -5.33 1.89
N PHE A 63 -3.31 -5.87 0.69
CA PHE A 63 -3.47 -5.11 -0.54
C PHE A 63 -4.93 -5.15 -0.98
N VAL A 64 -5.46 -3.98 -1.31
CA VAL A 64 -6.86 -3.80 -1.70
C VAL A 64 -6.92 -3.13 -3.06
N THR A 65 -7.50 -3.82 -4.04
CA THR A 65 -7.75 -3.29 -5.38
C THR A 65 -9.07 -2.51 -5.39
N THR A 66 -9.08 -1.34 -6.05
CA THR A 66 -10.24 -0.42 -6.11
C THR A 66 -10.51 0.04 -7.54
N MET A 67 -11.61 0.77 -7.78
CA MET A 67 -11.99 1.31 -9.10
C MET A 67 -12.26 0.25 -10.17
N TRP A 68 -12.82 -0.89 -9.76
CA TRP A 68 -13.21 -1.99 -10.64
C TRP A 68 -14.29 -1.62 -11.65
N ASP A 69 -15.09 -0.58 -11.36
CA ASP A 69 -16.12 -0.03 -12.24
C ASP A 69 -15.56 0.64 -13.52
N ARG A 70 -14.24 0.86 -13.58
CA ARG A 70 -13.59 1.57 -14.70
C ARG A 70 -12.93 0.65 -15.73
N VAL A 71 -12.95 -0.65 -15.52
CA VAL A 71 -12.38 -1.67 -16.42
C VAL A 71 -13.34 -2.84 -16.57
N SER A 72 -13.16 -3.64 -17.61
CA SER A 72 -13.88 -4.92 -17.69
C SER A 72 -13.33 -5.90 -16.65
N GLU A 73 -14.15 -6.88 -16.26
CA GLU A 73 -13.78 -7.89 -15.27
C GLU A 73 -12.57 -8.71 -15.71
N GLU A 74 -12.45 -9.00 -17.01
CA GLU A 74 -11.33 -9.75 -17.57
C GLU A 74 -10.02 -8.96 -17.44
N VAL A 75 -10.03 -7.68 -17.81
CA VAL A 75 -8.86 -6.80 -17.71
C VAL A 75 -8.48 -6.57 -16.24
N GLY A 76 -9.48 -6.36 -15.38
CA GLY A 76 -9.25 -6.19 -13.94
C GLY A 76 -8.62 -7.45 -13.31
N SER A 77 -9.14 -8.63 -13.66
CA SER A 77 -8.64 -9.91 -13.18
C SER A 77 -7.21 -10.20 -13.65
N GLU A 78 -6.89 -9.93 -14.92
CA GLU A 78 -5.52 -10.07 -15.45
C GLU A 78 -4.54 -9.17 -14.70
N ARG A 79 -4.92 -7.90 -14.47
CA ARG A 79 -4.09 -6.94 -13.73
C ARG A 79 -3.92 -7.35 -12.27
N GLU A 80 -4.96 -7.85 -11.62
CA GLU A 80 -4.87 -8.28 -10.23
C GLU A 80 -3.91 -9.47 -10.09
N GLN A 81 -3.95 -10.42 -11.04
CA GLN A 81 -3.00 -11.52 -11.08
C GLN A 81 -1.55 -11.04 -11.28
N ASP A 82 -1.33 -10.04 -12.13
CA ASP A 82 0.01 -9.43 -12.31
C ASP A 82 0.51 -8.76 -11.02
N LEU A 83 -0.37 -8.02 -10.33
CA LEU A 83 -0.06 -7.38 -9.05
C LEU A 83 0.34 -8.40 -7.98
N GLN A 84 -0.43 -9.48 -7.85
CA GLN A 84 -0.14 -10.58 -6.92
C GLN A 84 1.18 -11.28 -7.26
N SER A 85 1.40 -11.56 -8.54
CA SER A 85 2.52 -12.37 -8.99
C SER A 85 3.84 -11.63 -8.93
N ASN A 86 3.86 -10.35 -9.29
CA ASN A 86 5.09 -9.61 -9.55
C ASN A 86 5.35 -8.49 -8.54
N PHE A 87 4.32 -7.73 -8.15
CA PHE A 87 4.53 -6.53 -7.33
C PHE A 87 4.51 -6.84 -5.83
N TRP A 88 3.49 -7.55 -5.36
CA TRP A 88 3.34 -7.82 -3.93
C TRP A 88 4.36 -8.81 -3.39
N ARG A 89 4.94 -9.67 -4.22
CA ARG A 89 6.00 -10.63 -3.84
C ARG A 89 7.22 -9.99 -3.17
N GLY A 90 7.46 -8.70 -3.42
CA GLY A 90 8.55 -7.97 -2.78
C GLY A 90 8.25 -7.53 -1.34
N MET A 91 7.05 -7.78 -0.84
CA MET A 91 6.62 -7.71 0.56
C MET A 91 6.22 -9.12 1.03
#